data_AF-A0A4R5LKB2-F1
#
_entry.id   AF-A0A4R5LKB2-F1
#
_cell.length_a   1.000
_cell.length_b   1.000
_cell.length_c   1.000
_cell.angle_alpha   90.00
_cell.angle_beta   90.00
_cell.angle_gamma   90.00
#
_symmetry.space_group_name_H-M   'P 1'
#
loop_
_entity.id
_entity.type
_entity.pdbx_description
1 polymer ?
#
loop_
_entity_poly.entity_id
_entity_poly.type
_entity_poly.pdbx_seq_one_letter_code
_entity_poly.pdbx_strand_id
1 'polypeptide(L)'
;MPPITDRHLSRATGSRMFGGTKRGSWRVPGSDQRGAGSVVPLFFGNAILADEPAFAETYLGSHPLAKAFLTAHKPFPRSDASLPYFGVDTFSFIDSRGDVTYARYQILPVGGEHYFADADAAKKSPDYLQSEIRQRVSHTPVRFRLVLQIAQPGDKLDDPSVALSSALRTVELGTIAITKAVADNEAAQRRLLFLPNANSPSRWRA
;
A
#
# COMPACT_ATOMS: atom_id res chain seq x y z
N MET A 1 -19.87 -49.72 12.58
CA MET A 1 -18.40 -49.59 12.58
C MET A 1 -17.95 -49.34 11.14
N PRO A 2 -17.14 -48.29 10.89
CA PRO A 2 -16.58 -47.85 9.58
C PRO A 2 -15.29 -48.67 9.25
N PRO A 3 -14.34 -48.33 8.32
CA PRO A 3 -14.12 -47.14 7.44
C PRO A 3 -13.73 -47.46 5.95
N ILE A 4 -13.83 -46.54 4.96
CA ILE A 4 -13.02 -45.37 4.49
C ILE A 4 -11.62 -45.68 3.91
N THR A 5 -11.38 -45.26 2.65
CA THR A 5 -10.23 -44.48 2.08
C THR A 5 -10.25 -44.60 0.55
N ASP A 6 -9.81 -43.69 -0.33
CA ASP A 6 -9.43 -42.28 -0.34
C ASP A 6 -9.44 -41.88 -1.85
N ARG A 7 -9.83 -40.67 -2.22
CA ARG A 7 -9.98 -40.22 -3.62
C ARG A 7 -8.99 -39.09 -3.89
N HIS A 8 -7.85 -39.43 -4.51
CA HIS A 8 -6.89 -38.46 -5.01
C HIS A 8 -7.42 -37.70 -6.23
N LEU A 9 -7.38 -36.38 -6.12
CA LEU A 9 -7.60 -35.37 -7.14
C LEU A 9 -6.45 -35.36 -8.17
N SER A 10 -6.78 -35.31 -9.47
CA SER A 10 -5.88 -34.82 -10.51
C SER A 10 -6.66 -34.23 -11.70
N ARG A 11 -6.22 -33.05 -12.13
CA ARG A 11 -6.43 -32.36 -13.43
C ARG A 11 -7.82 -31.82 -13.80
N ALA A 12 -7.89 -30.48 -13.89
CA ALA A 12 -8.45 -29.73 -15.02
C ALA A 12 -7.80 -28.33 -14.99
N THR A 13 -6.83 -28.01 -15.85
CA THR A 13 -6.97 -27.49 -17.23
C THR A 13 -7.78 -26.19 -17.33
N GLY A 14 -7.05 -25.11 -17.62
CA GLY A 14 -7.42 -23.82 -18.20
C GLY A 14 -8.89 -23.41 -18.28
N SER A 15 -9.21 -22.27 -17.67
CA SER A 15 -10.35 -21.45 -18.09
C SER A 15 -9.94 -19.98 -18.21
N ARG A 16 -9.94 -19.55 -19.47
CA ARG A 16 -9.84 -18.18 -19.95
C ARG A 16 -11.15 -17.47 -19.57
N MET A 17 -11.13 -16.54 -18.62
CA MET A 17 -12.28 -15.65 -18.35
C MET A 17 -11.80 -14.25 -17.95
N PHE A 18 -11.51 -13.41 -18.95
CA PHE A 18 -11.52 -11.96 -18.81
C PHE A 18 -12.08 -11.35 -20.10
N GLY A 19 -13.40 -11.23 -20.15
CA GLY A 19 -14.12 -10.46 -21.15
C GLY A 19 -15.14 -9.59 -20.42
N GLY A 20 -14.81 -8.30 -20.23
CA GLY A 20 -15.68 -7.37 -19.50
C GLY A 20 -15.02 -6.00 -19.31
N THR A 21 -15.09 -5.15 -20.33
CA THR A 21 -14.57 -3.78 -20.29
C THR A 21 -15.59 -2.86 -19.63
N LYS A 22 -15.57 -2.75 -18.29
CA LYS A 22 -16.15 -1.60 -17.57
C LYS A 22 -15.16 -1.08 -16.54
N ARG A 23 -14.52 0.05 -16.88
CA ARG A 23 -13.56 0.76 -16.02
C ARG A 23 -14.32 1.53 -14.93
N GLY A 24 -14.43 0.94 -13.75
CA GLY A 24 -14.62 1.71 -12.51
C GLY A 24 -13.26 2.20 -12.01
N SER A 25 -13.17 3.42 -11.48
CA SER A 25 -11.95 3.89 -10.83
C SER A 25 -11.89 3.35 -9.40
N TRP A 26 -10.90 2.50 -9.11
CA TRP A 26 -10.59 2.02 -7.76
C TRP A 26 -9.38 2.78 -7.22
N ARG A 27 -9.40 3.12 -5.93
CA ARG A 27 -8.41 3.98 -5.27
C ARG A 27 -8.07 3.39 -3.91
N VAL A 28 -6.78 3.12 -3.63
CA VAL A 28 -6.31 2.58 -2.35
C VAL A 28 -5.36 3.58 -1.70
N PRO A 29 -5.72 4.21 -0.55
CA PRO A 29 -4.80 5.08 0.17
C PRO A 29 -3.66 4.23 0.69
N GLY A 30 -2.42 4.70 0.54
CA GLY A 30 -1.26 3.95 1.00
C GLY A 30 -0.19 4.86 1.59
N SER A 31 0.54 4.34 2.58
CA SER A 31 1.77 4.93 3.12
C SER A 31 2.97 4.12 2.65
N ASP A 32 4.16 4.71 2.60
CA ASP A 32 5.40 3.97 2.33
C ASP A 32 5.93 3.21 3.58
N GLN A 33 5.22 3.31 4.71
CA GLN A 33 5.63 2.77 6.00
C GLN A 33 4.99 1.40 6.26
N ARG A 34 5.82 0.38 6.51
CA ARG A 34 5.36 -0.91 7.02
C ARG A 34 4.95 -0.73 8.48
N GLY A 35 3.79 -1.25 8.89
CA GLY A 35 3.15 -0.99 10.19
C GLY A 35 3.89 -1.39 11.49
N ALA A 36 5.22 -1.54 11.49
CA ALA A 36 5.99 -1.61 12.73
C ALA A 36 6.36 -0.18 13.18
N GLY A 37 5.36 0.53 13.71
CA GLY A 37 5.49 1.90 14.19
C GLY A 37 4.33 2.76 13.68
N SER A 38 3.14 2.55 14.26
CA SER A 38 2.04 3.51 14.33
C SER A 38 1.67 4.27 13.04
N VAL A 39 0.67 3.82 12.27
CA VAL A 39 0.01 4.77 11.35
C VAL A 39 -0.91 5.67 12.17
N VAL A 40 -0.46 6.88 12.48
CA VAL A 40 -1.40 7.97 12.76
C VAL A 40 -1.80 8.54 11.41
N PRO A 41 -3.09 8.60 11.03
CA PRO A 41 -3.53 9.36 9.88
C PRO A 41 -3.44 10.85 10.23
N LEU A 42 -2.23 11.39 10.33
CA LEU A 42 -2.04 12.83 10.26
C LEU A 42 -2.05 13.19 8.78
N PHE A 43 -3.26 13.47 8.27
CA PHE A 43 -3.46 14.22 7.02
C PHE A 43 -3.01 15.70 7.13
N PHE A 44 -2.15 16.03 8.10
CA PHE A 44 -1.56 17.35 8.30
C PHE A 44 -0.04 17.20 8.45
N GLY A 45 0.67 18.06 7.73
CA GLY A 45 2.04 17.85 7.30
C GLY A 45 3.08 17.73 8.41
N ASN A 46 4.15 16.98 8.09
CA ASN A 46 5.44 17.03 8.77
C ASN A 46 6.00 18.46 8.93
N ALA A 47 5.49 19.44 8.17
CA ALA A 47 5.87 20.84 8.26
C ALA A 47 5.46 21.52 9.58
N ILE A 48 4.33 21.15 10.20
CA ILE A 48 3.86 21.82 11.43
C ILE A 48 4.79 21.56 12.63
N LEU A 49 5.43 20.38 12.68
CA LEU A 49 6.32 20.01 13.78
C LEU A 49 7.73 20.62 13.66
N ALA A 50 8.14 21.00 12.45
CA ALA A 50 9.44 21.62 12.20
C ALA A 50 9.46 23.10 12.57
N ASP A 51 8.31 23.78 12.41
CA ASP A 51 8.19 25.22 12.67
C ASP A 51 7.89 25.54 14.15
N GLU A 52 7.40 24.57 14.93
CA GLU A 52 7.01 24.75 16.35
C GLU A 52 7.51 23.61 17.27
N PRO A 53 8.83 23.58 17.58
CA PRO A 53 9.46 22.46 18.29
C PRO A 53 8.90 22.23 19.71
N ALA A 54 8.47 23.28 20.41
CA ALA A 54 7.87 23.17 21.74
C ALA A 54 6.48 22.49 21.72
N PHE A 55 5.69 22.75 20.68
CA PHE A 55 4.42 22.06 20.46
C PHE A 55 4.65 20.59 20.11
N ALA A 56 5.65 20.31 19.26
CA ALA A 56 6.02 18.95 18.90
C ALA A 56 6.43 18.11 20.13
N GLU A 57 7.27 18.65 21.02
CA GLU A 57 7.69 17.93 22.25
C GLU A 57 6.52 17.66 23.20
N THR A 58 5.66 18.66 23.44
CA THR A 58 4.48 18.51 24.32
C THR A 58 3.48 17.50 23.75
N TYR A 59 3.22 17.56 22.45
CA TYR A 59 2.33 16.63 21.77
C TYR A 59 2.88 15.20 21.80
N LEU A 60 4.17 15.02 21.49
CA LEU A 60 4.79 13.69 21.50
C LEU A 60 4.93 13.10 22.91
N GLY A 61 5.03 13.94 23.95
CA GLY A 61 5.05 13.50 25.35
C GLY A 61 3.72 12.86 25.80
N SER A 62 2.60 13.27 25.21
CA SER A 62 1.25 12.78 25.54
C SER A 62 0.69 11.76 24.54
N HIS A 63 1.32 11.58 23.37
CA HIS A 63 0.85 10.70 22.29
C HIS A 63 1.90 9.63 21.93
N PRO A 64 2.00 8.53 22.69
CA PRO A 64 3.05 7.52 22.50
C PRO A 64 3.01 6.85 21.12
N LEU A 65 1.82 6.67 20.54
CA LEU A 65 1.69 6.15 19.17
C LEU A 65 2.24 7.11 18.13
N ALA A 66 1.90 8.40 18.22
CA ALA A 66 2.45 9.43 17.33
C ALA A 66 3.97 9.54 17.46
N LYS A 67 4.49 9.46 18.70
CA LYS A 67 5.93 9.44 18.95
C LYS A 67 6.61 8.29 18.22
N ALA A 68 6.11 7.06 18.41
CA ALA A 68 6.67 5.89 17.73
C ALA A 68 6.67 6.03 16.20
N PHE A 69 5.63 6.62 15.61
CA PHE A 69 5.58 6.88 14.16
C PHE A 69 6.60 7.91 13.70
N LEU A 70 6.67 9.04 14.41
CA LEU A 70 7.43 10.19 13.98
C LEU A 70 8.92 9.98 14.17
N THR A 71 9.33 9.22 15.19
CA THR A 71 10.74 8.90 15.46
C THR A 71 11.22 7.61 14.81
N ALA A 72 10.35 6.86 14.12
CA ALA A 72 10.78 5.68 13.38
C ALA A 72 11.83 6.04 12.33
N HIS A 73 12.86 5.20 12.19
CA HIS A 73 13.89 5.39 11.17
C HIS A 73 13.27 5.29 9.77
N LYS A 74 13.41 6.36 8.98
CA LYS A 74 12.84 6.50 7.62
C LYS A 74 13.97 6.69 6.61
N PRO A 75 14.58 5.60 6.12
CA PRO A 75 15.71 5.70 5.21
C PRO A 75 15.27 6.33 3.89
N PHE A 76 16.12 7.21 3.33
CA PHE A 76 15.79 7.91 2.08
C PHE A 76 15.87 6.93 0.90
N PRO A 77 14.79 6.77 0.10
CA PRO A 77 14.75 5.79 -0.98
C PRO A 77 15.65 6.18 -2.16
N ARG A 78 16.10 5.19 -2.92
CA ARG A 78 16.80 5.45 -4.19
C ARG A 78 15.88 5.93 -5.30
N SER A 79 14.60 5.57 -5.22
CA SER A 79 13.54 5.88 -6.17
C SER A 79 12.17 5.65 -5.54
N ASP A 80 11.15 6.41 -5.96
CA ASP A 80 9.75 6.06 -5.68
C ASP A 80 9.38 4.68 -6.26
N ALA A 81 10.10 4.21 -7.29
CA ALA A 81 9.93 2.88 -7.87
C ALA A 81 10.41 1.74 -6.96
N SER A 82 11.19 2.04 -5.92
CA SER A 82 11.74 1.06 -4.97
C SER A 82 11.14 1.16 -3.58
N LEU A 83 10.06 1.93 -3.40
CA LEU A 83 9.32 1.97 -2.14
C LEU A 83 8.20 0.93 -2.13
N PRO A 84 8.00 0.21 -1.01
CA PRO A 84 6.75 -0.47 -0.76
C PRO A 84 5.68 0.55 -0.37
N TYR A 85 4.42 0.29 -0.71
CA TYR A 85 3.28 1.07 -0.23
C TYR A 85 2.25 0.17 0.45
N PHE A 86 1.71 0.58 1.58
CA PHE A 86 0.82 -0.21 2.44
C PHE A 86 -0.50 0.50 2.61
N GLY A 87 -1.59 -0.20 2.33
CA GLY A 87 -2.95 0.22 2.63
C GLY A 87 -3.13 0.33 4.14
N VAL A 88 -3.58 1.50 4.58
CA VAL A 88 -3.77 1.80 6.01
C VAL A 88 -5.00 1.10 6.56
N ASP A 89 -6.10 1.17 5.82
CA ASP A 89 -7.41 0.65 6.24
C ASP A 89 -7.57 -0.84 5.92
N THR A 90 -8.33 -1.52 6.78
CA THR A 90 -8.77 -2.89 6.55
C THR A 90 -10.05 -2.90 5.70
N PHE A 91 -10.04 -3.69 4.63
CA PHE A 91 -11.19 -3.88 3.75
C PHE A 91 -11.81 -5.25 3.95
N SER A 92 -13.13 -5.36 3.79
CA SER A 92 -13.85 -6.63 3.70
C SER A 92 -14.03 -7.04 2.24
N PHE A 93 -13.75 -8.32 1.97
CA PHE A 93 -13.91 -8.97 0.68
C PHE A 93 -14.94 -10.07 0.86
N ILE A 94 -16.00 -10.04 0.05
CA ILE A 94 -17.11 -11.00 0.13
C ILE A 94 -17.08 -11.86 -1.13
N ASP A 95 -16.98 -13.17 -0.98
CA ASP A 95 -17.00 -14.09 -2.10
C ASP A 95 -18.44 -14.37 -2.61
N SER A 96 -18.58 -15.16 -3.67
CA SER A 96 -19.90 -15.49 -4.26
C SER A 96 -20.79 -16.34 -3.35
N ARG A 97 -20.25 -16.94 -2.29
CA ARG A 97 -20.99 -17.72 -1.28
C ARG A 97 -21.36 -16.88 -0.06
N GLY A 98 -20.87 -15.64 0.01
CA GLY A 98 -21.08 -14.73 1.13
C GLY A 98 -19.98 -14.81 2.21
N ASP A 99 -18.92 -15.57 2.00
CA ASP A 99 -17.82 -15.67 2.96
C ASP A 99 -17.03 -14.36 2.98
N VAL A 100 -16.78 -13.83 4.19
CA VAL A 100 -16.10 -12.55 4.39
C VAL A 100 -14.64 -12.79 4.76
N THR A 101 -13.73 -12.14 4.02
CA THR A 101 -12.29 -12.07 4.32
C THR A 101 -11.89 -10.63 4.56
N TYR A 102 -11.17 -10.37 5.64
CA TYR A 102 -10.61 -9.04 5.93
C TYR A 102 -9.16 -8.98 5.49
N ALA A 103 -8.76 -7.92 4.82
CA ALA A 103 -7.39 -7.75 4.35
C ALA A 103 -6.98 -6.29 4.18
N ARG A 104 -5.66 -6.05 4.21
CA ARG A 104 -5.05 -4.76 3.85
C ARG A 104 -4.25 -4.90 2.56
N TYR A 105 -4.30 -3.88 1.71
CA TYR A 105 -3.54 -3.86 0.46
C TYR A 105 -2.05 -3.60 0.72
N GLN A 106 -1.21 -4.13 -0.16
CA GLN A 106 0.19 -3.78 -0.28
C GLN A 106 0.55 -3.65 -1.77
N ILE A 107 1.42 -2.69 -2.09
CA ILE A 107 1.99 -2.48 -3.42
C ILE A 107 3.50 -2.62 -3.25
N LEU A 108 4.06 -3.73 -3.69
CA LEU A 108 5.45 -4.09 -3.40
C LEU A 108 6.31 -3.98 -4.67
N PRO A 109 7.46 -3.29 -4.64
CA PRO A 109 8.30 -3.14 -5.83
C PRO A 109 8.84 -4.50 -6.27
N VAL A 110 8.70 -4.83 -7.55
CA VAL A 110 9.21 -6.12 -8.09
C VAL A 110 10.73 -6.19 -7.97
N GLY A 111 11.41 -5.05 -8.09
CA GLY A 111 12.87 -4.95 -7.92
C GLY A 111 13.36 -4.92 -6.47
N GLY A 112 12.46 -5.02 -5.49
CA GLY A 112 12.79 -4.90 -4.07
C GLY A 112 12.97 -3.47 -3.58
N GLU A 113 13.19 -3.34 -2.28
CA GLU A 113 13.37 -2.06 -1.60
C GLU A 113 14.84 -1.60 -1.70
N HIS A 114 15.07 -0.33 -2.06
CA HIS A 114 16.42 0.22 -2.22
C HIS A 114 16.52 1.60 -1.58
N TYR A 115 17.49 1.74 -0.68
CA TYR A 115 17.70 2.97 0.08
C TYR A 115 19.12 3.50 -0.08
N PHE A 116 19.30 4.80 0.16
CA PHE A 116 20.62 5.39 0.32
C PHE A 116 21.10 5.22 1.77
N ALA A 117 22.43 5.25 1.97
CA ALA A 117 22.98 5.55 3.27
C ALA A 117 22.78 7.04 3.57
N ASP A 118 22.62 7.41 4.84
CA ASP A 118 22.26 8.78 5.25
C ASP A 118 23.22 9.85 4.70
N ALA A 119 24.52 9.56 4.71
CA ALA A 119 25.54 10.47 4.18
C ALA A 119 25.39 10.73 2.67
N ASP A 120 24.86 9.78 1.91
CA ASP A 120 24.61 9.93 0.46
C ASP A 120 23.23 10.52 0.17
N ALA A 121 22.26 10.25 1.04
CA ALA A 121 20.94 10.87 0.99
C ALA A 121 21.04 12.39 1.18
N ALA A 122 21.87 12.85 2.12
CA ALA A 122 22.09 14.27 2.41
C ALA A 122 22.65 15.07 1.22
N LYS A 123 23.24 14.40 0.22
CA LYS A 123 23.79 15.02 -0.98
C LYS A 123 22.77 15.15 -2.12
N LYS A 124 21.55 14.63 -1.96
CA LYS A 124 20.53 14.66 -3.00
C LYS A 124 19.84 16.01 -3.06
N SER A 125 19.44 16.40 -4.26
CA SER A 125 18.65 17.62 -4.44
C SER A 125 17.24 17.43 -3.84
N PRO A 126 16.57 18.51 -3.41
CA PRO A 126 15.21 18.42 -2.88
C PRO A 126 14.19 17.81 -3.87
N ASP A 127 14.47 17.88 -5.17
CA ASP A 127 13.63 17.38 -6.26
C ASP A 127 14.13 16.05 -6.86
N TYR A 128 15.08 15.38 -6.20
CA TYR A 128 15.75 14.18 -6.71
C TYR A 128 14.75 13.07 -7.07
N LEU A 129 13.81 12.73 -6.19
CA LEU A 129 12.88 11.62 -6.44
C LEU A 129 11.94 11.92 -7.63
N GLN A 130 11.48 13.17 -7.74
CA GLN A 130 10.59 13.61 -8.81
C GLN A 130 11.27 13.60 -10.18
N SER A 131 12.54 14.03 -10.24
CA SER A 131 13.34 13.98 -11.47
C SER A 131 13.70 12.54 -11.85
N GLU A 132 14.14 11.74 -10.87
CA GLU A 132 14.57 10.35 -11.04
C GLU A 132 13.43 9.48 -11.58
N ILE A 133 12.23 9.54 -11.00
CA ILE A 133 11.12 8.66 -11.42
C ILE A 133 10.65 8.96 -12.85
N ARG A 134 10.66 10.24 -13.26
CA ARG A 134 10.32 10.64 -14.64
C ARG A 134 11.34 10.09 -15.62
N GLN A 135 12.62 10.20 -15.30
CA GLN A 135 13.69 9.65 -16.12
C GLN A 135 13.60 8.12 -16.17
N ARG A 136 13.40 7.43 -15.05
CA ARG A 136 13.31 5.97 -15.00
C ARG A 136 12.20 5.43 -15.90
N VAL A 137 11.00 5.97 -15.74
CA VAL A 137 9.80 5.52 -16.46
C VAL A 137 9.90 5.79 -17.97
N SER A 138 10.65 6.81 -18.40
CA SER A 138 10.85 7.07 -19.83
C SER A 138 11.74 6.02 -20.52
N HIS A 139 12.57 5.30 -19.75
CA HIS A 139 13.45 4.25 -20.28
C HIS A 139 12.85 2.85 -20.13
N THR A 140 12.20 2.55 -19.00
CA THR A 140 11.67 1.21 -18.72
C THR A 140 10.46 1.27 -17.78
N PRO A 141 9.42 0.43 -17.99
CA PRO A 141 8.30 0.35 -17.07
C PRO A 141 8.70 -0.02 -15.65
N VAL A 142 8.23 0.76 -14.68
CA VAL A 142 8.29 0.42 -13.26
C VAL A 142 7.19 -0.59 -12.95
N ARG A 143 7.50 -1.61 -12.14
CA ARG A 143 6.57 -2.70 -11.82
C ARG A 143 6.44 -2.91 -10.32
N PHE A 144 5.20 -3.08 -9.88
CA PHE A 144 4.84 -3.44 -8.52
C PHE A 144 3.92 -4.66 -8.52
N ARG A 145 3.99 -5.47 -7.46
CA ARG A 145 3.00 -6.50 -7.15
C ARG A 145 1.91 -5.88 -6.29
N LEU A 146 0.64 -6.08 -6.66
CA LEU A 146 -0.50 -5.77 -5.82
C LEU A 146 -0.84 -7.00 -4.99
N VAL A 147 -0.84 -6.85 -3.67
CA VAL A 147 -0.95 -7.95 -2.71
C VAL A 147 -2.01 -7.63 -1.66
N LEU A 148 -2.75 -8.65 -1.21
CA LEU A 148 -3.57 -8.59 0.00
C LEU A 148 -2.87 -9.29 1.14
N GLN A 149 -2.72 -8.61 2.26
CA GLN A 149 -2.34 -9.19 3.54
C GLN A 149 -3.61 -9.55 4.29
N ILE A 150 -3.84 -10.84 4.55
CA ILE A 150 -5.07 -11.36 5.14
C ILE A 150 -5.01 -11.21 6.67
N ALA A 151 -6.05 -10.64 7.27
CA ALA A 151 -6.17 -10.55 8.71
C ALA A 151 -6.40 -11.93 9.34
N GLN A 152 -5.89 -12.14 10.54
CA GLN A 152 -6.08 -13.34 11.33
C GLN A 152 -7.10 -13.12 12.45
N PRO A 153 -7.67 -14.21 13.01
CA PRO A 153 -8.45 -14.11 14.23
C PRO A 153 -7.67 -13.37 15.34
N GLY A 154 -8.26 -12.32 15.90
CA GLY A 154 -7.66 -11.49 16.93
C GLY A 154 -6.93 -10.23 16.44
N ASP A 155 -6.75 -10.05 15.12
CA ASP A 155 -6.26 -8.78 14.59
C ASP A 155 -7.28 -7.65 14.81
N LYS A 156 -6.79 -6.45 15.13
CA LYS A 156 -7.63 -5.25 15.22
C LYS A 156 -7.92 -4.70 13.83
N LEU A 157 -9.17 -4.86 13.40
CA LEU A 157 -9.59 -4.50 12.03
C LEU A 157 -9.92 -3.01 11.90
N ASP A 158 -10.40 -2.40 12.98
CA ASP A 158 -10.87 -1.02 13.10
C ASP A 158 -9.80 -0.03 13.60
N ASP A 159 -8.62 -0.53 13.99
CA ASP A 159 -7.49 0.27 14.44
C ASP A 159 -6.35 0.24 13.40
N PRO A 160 -6.23 1.26 12.54
CA PRO A 160 -5.18 1.33 11.52
C PRO A 160 -3.78 1.56 12.12
N SER A 161 -3.68 1.98 13.39
CA SER A 161 -2.39 2.21 14.04
C SER A 161 -1.66 0.92 14.40
N VAL A 162 -2.38 -0.20 14.40
CA VAL A 162 -1.86 -1.54 14.69
C VAL A 162 -1.68 -2.32 13.38
N ALA A 163 -0.48 -2.87 13.17
CA ALA A 163 -0.24 -3.78 12.06
C ALA A 163 -0.98 -5.10 12.26
N LEU A 164 -1.43 -5.69 11.15
CA LEU A 164 -1.91 -7.07 11.16
C LEU A 164 -0.76 -8.01 11.55
N SER A 165 -1.05 -8.98 12.42
CA SER A 165 -0.06 -9.92 12.95
C SER A 165 0.57 -10.80 11.87
N SER A 166 -0.17 -11.10 10.79
CA SER A 166 0.30 -12.04 9.77
C SER A 166 1.08 -11.37 8.65
N ALA A 167 2.39 -11.24 8.82
CA ALA A 167 3.26 -10.78 7.72
C ALA A 167 3.31 -11.78 6.53
N LEU A 168 2.95 -13.04 6.77
CA LEU A 168 3.19 -14.14 5.83
C LEU A 168 1.93 -14.60 5.08
N ARG A 169 0.72 -14.30 5.57
CA ARG A 169 -0.51 -14.71 4.88
C ARG A 169 -0.89 -13.66 3.84
N THR A 170 -0.28 -13.78 2.68
CA THR A 170 -0.49 -12.84 1.57
C THR A 170 -1.04 -13.54 0.34
N VAL A 171 -1.83 -12.80 -0.45
CA VAL A 171 -2.36 -13.24 -1.75
C VAL A 171 -2.00 -12.19 -2.79
N GLU A 172 -1.27 -12.59 -3.82
CA GLU A 172 -0.96 -11.70 -4.95
C GLU A 172 -2.19 -11.57 -5.86
N LEU A 173 -2.62 -10.33 -6.12
CA LEU A 173 -3.73 -10.00 -7.00
C LEU A 173 -3.28 -9.72 -8.44
N GLY A 174 -2.01 -9.35 -8.64
CA GLY A 174 -1.44 -9.10 -9.95
C GLY A 174 -0.29 -8.10 -9.93
N THR A 175 0.05 -7.58 -11.11
CA THR A 175 1.15 -6.63 -11.31
C THR A 175 0.64 -5.29 -11.83
N ILE A 176 1.07 -4.19 -11.19
CA ILE A 176 0.87 -2.83 -11.65
C ILE A 176 2.12 -2.40 -12.43
N ALA A 177 1.93 -1.88 -13.64
CA ALA A 177 3.01 -1.32 -14.44
C ALA A 177 2.80 0.19 -14.67
N ILE A 178 3.79 0.99 -14.30
CA ILE A 178 3.84 2.41 -14.61
C ILE A 178 4.76 2.58 -15.82
N THR A 179 4.16 2.95 -16.94
CA THR A 179 4.85 2.98 -18.25
C THR A 179 5.10 4.40 -18.76
N LYS A 180 4.47 5.41 -18.17
CA LYS A 180 4.58 6.79 -18.63
C LYS A 180 4.27 7.78 -17.51
N ALA A 181 5.05 8.86 -17.46
CA ALA A 181 4.71 10.06 -16.71
C ALA A 181 3.80 10.98 -17.53
N VAL A 182 2.82 11.61 -16.88
CA VAL A 182 2.02 12.66 -17.51
C VAL A 182 2.89 13.87 -17.82
N ALA A 183 2.63 14.54 -18.95
CA ALA A 183 3.46 15.66 -19.40
C ALA A 183 3.34 16.88 -18.47
N ASP A 184 2.11 17.20 -18.06
CA ASP A 184 1.81 18.26 -17.10
C ASP A 184 1.32 17.62 -15.79
N ASN A 185 2.27 17.35 -14.90
CA ASN A 185 1.99 16.69 -13.63
C ASN A 185 1.20 17.60 -12.67
N GLU A 186 1.47 18.91 -12.67
CA GLU A 186 0.81 19.86 -11.78
C GLU A 186 -0.68 19.99 -12.12
N ALA A 187 -1.01 20.16 -13.41
CA ALA A 187 -2.40 20.22 -13.85
C ALA A 187 -3.11 18.88 -13.66
N ALA A 188 -2.42 17.75 -13.88
CA ALA A 188 -2.99 16.43 -13.63
C ALA A 188 -3.31 16.22 -12.15
N GLN A 189 -2.40 16.56 -11.24
CA GLN A 189 -2.60 16.42 -9.79
C GLN A 189 -3.80 17.22 -9.29
N ARG A 190 -3.99 18.46 -9.76
CA ARG A 190 -5.17 19.28 -9.41
C ARG A 190 -6.50 18.65 -9.82
N ARG A 191 -6.50 17.85 -10.90
CA ARG A 191 -7.69 17.15 -11.41
C ARG A 191 -7.88 15.77 -10.79
N LEU A 192 -6.83 15.19 -10.22
CA LEU A 192 -6.86 13.88 -9.59
C LEU A 192 -7.41 13.99 -8.17
N LEU A 193 -8.72 13.84 -8.03
CA LEU A 193 -9.34 13.69 -6.72
C LEU A 193 -9.14 12.25 -6.20
N PHE A 194 -8.54 12.13 -5.02
CA PHE A 194 -8.41 10.86 -4.30
C PHE A 194 -9.39 10.82 -3.13
N LEU A 195 -10.47 10.04 -3.27
CA LEU A 195 -11.43 9.79 -2.20
C LEU A 195 -11.29 8.33 -1.74
N PRO A 196 -10.85 8.05 -0.50
CA PRO A 196 -10.61 6.69 -0.02
C PRO A 196 -11.90 5.89 0.16
N ASN A 197 -13.05 6.57 0.30
CA ASN A 197 -14.37 5.97 0.45
C ASN A 197 -15.13 5.82 -0.88
N ALA A 198 -14.53 6.18 -2.02
CA ALA A 198 -15.10 5.97 -3.35
C ALA A 198 -14.99 4.50 -3.79
N ASN A 199 -15.46 3.59 -2.93
CA ASN A 199 -15.55 2.18 -3.22
C ASN A 199 -16.64 1.99 -4.27
N SER A 200 -16.30 1.43 -5.42
CA SER A 200 -17.31 0.99 -6.37
C SER A 200 -18.20 -0.03 -5.65
N PRO A 201 -19.53 0.16 -5.58
CA PRO A 201 -20.41 -0.91 -5.17
C PRO A 201 -20.09 -2.10 -6.08
N SER A 202 -19.68 -3.22 -5.50
CA SER A 202 -19.52 -4.48 -6.21
C SER A 202 -20.89 -4.95 -6.70
N ARG A 203 -21.41 -4.32 -7.76
CA ARG A 203 -22.53 -4.87 -8.53
C ARG A 203 -21.97 -5.91 -9.50
N TRP A 204 -21.47 -7.01 -8.95
CA TRP A 204 -21.42 -8.28 -9.67
C TRP A 204 -22.82 -8.85 -9.59
N ARG A 205 -23.67 -8.51 -10.56
CA ARG A 205 -24.93 -9.23 -10.73
C ARG A 205 -24.59 -10.63 -11.24
N ALA A 206 -25.18 -11.63 -10.58
CA ALA A 206 -25.21 -13.02 -11.01
C ALA A 206 -25.73 -13.17 -12.44
#